data_AF-T0ZM23-F1
#
_entry.id   AF-T0ZM23-F1
#
_cell.length_a   1.000
_cell.length_b   1.000
_cell.length_c   1.000
_cell.angle_alpha   90.00
_cell.angle_beta   90.00
_cell.angle_gamma   90.00
#
_symmetry.space_group_name_H-M   'P 1'
#
loop_
_entity.id
_entity.type
_entity.pdbx_description
1 polymer ?
#
loop_
_entity_poly.entity_id
_entity_poly.type
_entity_poly.pdbx_seq_one_letter_code
_entity_poly.pdbx_strand_id
1 'polypeptide(L)'
;FDDARGRYEIRGVMGPDEFHDGYPDATTPGLNNNAYTNIMAVWVLCRALEVLELLSEVRRAELAARLGLSAEELARWDDISRKMFVPLHDEGIISQFEGYETLRELDWEGYRTRYGNIQRLDLILEGENDSTNQYKLSKQPDVLMLFYLFSADALGELFERLGYAFEYETIPRNIAYYADRSSKGSTLSQAVLGWVLARSDRQRA
;
A
#
# COMPACT_ATOMS: atom_id res chain seq x y z
N PHE A 1 18.88 -1.18 -2.52
CA PHE A 1 18.74 -1.57 -3.93
C PHE A 1 19.03 -3.04 -3.97
N ASP A 2 18.13 -3.81 -4.58
CA ASP A 2 18.30 -5.23 -4.82
C ASP A 2 18.85 -5.40 -6.24
N ASP A 3 20.12 -5.81 -6.34
CA ASP A 3 20.83 -5.91 -7.62
C ASP A 3 20.23 -7.00 -8.53
N ALA A 4 19.66 -8.06 -7.96
CA ALA A 4 19.07 -9.16 -8.72
C ALA A 4 17.77 -8.72 -9.41
N ARG A 5 16.98 -7.87 -8.74
CA ARG A 5 15.73 -7.30 -9.27
C ARG A 5 15.95 -6.00 -10.04
N GLY A 6 17.09 -5.35 -9.85
CA GLY A 6 17.36 -4.01 -10.37
C GLY A 6 16.41 -2.96 -9.79
N ARG A 7 15.95 -3.13 -8.55
CA ARG A 7 14.91 -2.31 -7.93
C ARG A 7 15.25 -1.87 -6.50
N TYR A 8 14.70 -0.74 -6.09
CA TYR A 8 14.73 -0.28 -4.69
C TYR A 8 13.63 -0.93 -3.88
N GLU A 9 13.90 -1.10 -2.59
CA GLU A 9 13.02 -1.78 -1.66
C GLU A 9 12.99 -1.02 -0.34
N ILE A 10 11.87 -1.10 0.35
CA ILE A 10 11.72 -0.63 1.72
C ILE A 10 11.39 -1.86 2.56
N ARG A 11 12.28 -2.18 3.50
CA ARG A 11 12.24 -3.41 4.31
C ARG A 11 12.01 -3.08 5.78
N GLY A 12 11.41 -4.02 6.51
CA GLY A 12 11.20 -3.90 7.95
C GLY A 12 10.17 -2.83 8.34
N VAL A 13 9.10 -2.66 7.55
CA VAL A 13 8.07 -1.64 7.77
C VAL A 13 6.74 -2.25 8.17
N MET A 14 5.87 -1.42 8.77
CA MET A 14 4.45 -1.71 8.95
C MET A 14 3.67 -0.78 8.04
N GLY A 15 2.70 -1.32 7.31
CA GLY A 15 1.80 -0.53 6.47
C GLY A 15 0.69 0.14 7.29
N PRO A 16 -0.28 0.81 6.64
CA PRO A 16 -1.50 1.25 7.29
C PRO A 16 -2.24 0.13 8.03
N ASP A 17 -2.22 -1.10 7.55
CA ASP A 17 -2.88 -2.21 8.23
C ASP A 17 -2.03 -2.76 9.38
N GLU A 18 -2.36 -2.35 10.60
CA GLU A 18 -1.65 -2.71 11.83
C GLU A 18 -1.83 -4.18 12.26
N PHE A 19 -2.67 -4.95 11.58
CA PHE A 19 -2.76 -6.39 11.82
C PHE A 19 -1.54 -7.16 11.32
N HIS A 20 -0.75 -6.57 10.42
CA HIS A 20 0.47 -7.18 9.92
C HIS A 20 1.69 -6.41 10.41
N ASP A 21 2.28 -6.91 11.49
CA ASP A 21 3.50 -6.37 12.07
C ASP A 21 4.75 -7.22 11.76
N GLY A 22 4.58 -8.36 11.10
CA GLY A 22 5.66 -9.26 10.69
C GLY A 22 5.16 -10.44 9.85
N TYR A 23 6.10 -11.27 9.41
CA TYR A 23 5.76 -12.52 8.70
C TYR A 23 5.30 -13.62 9.66
N PRO A 24 4.54 -14.63 9.20
CA PRO A 24 4.25 -15.82 9.98
C PRO A 24 5.52 -16.39 10.61
N ASP A 25 5.45 -16.70 11.91
CA ASP A 25 6.54 -17.29 12.71
C ASP A 25 7.85 -16.47 12.77
N ALA A 26 7.87 -15.24 12.26
CA ALA A 26 9.06 -14.40 12.32
C ALA A 26 9.34 -13.91 13.74
N THR A 27 10.60 -14.00 14.17
CA THR A 27 11.04 -13.50 15.48
C THR A 27 11.33 -12.00 15.49
N THR A 28 11.37 -11.36 14.33
CA THR A 28 11.62 -9.94 14.16
C THR A 28 10.44 -9.27 13.44
N PRO A 29 9.93 -8.14 13.95
CA PRO A 29 8.86 -7.42 13.28
C PRO A 29 9.35 -6.77 11.98
N GLY A 30 8.39 -6.41 11.14
CA GLY A 30 8.56 -5.67 9.91
C GLY A 30 8.34 -6.53 8.67
N LEU A 31 7.65 -5.93 7.71
CA LEU A 31 7.33 -6.48 6.41
C LEU A 31 8.21 -5.84 5.35
N ASN A 32 8.46 -6.57 4.27
CA ASN A 32 9.13 -6.01 3.12
C ASN A 32 8.11 -5.52 2.10
N ASN A 33 8.41 -4.37 1.52
CA ASN A 33 7.75 -3.84 0.33
C ASN A 33 6.22 -3.72 0.46
N ASN A 34 5.75 -3.15 1.57
CA ASN A 34 4.34 -2.76 1.67
C ASN A 34 4.00 -1.82 0.50
N ALA A 35 2.98 -2.19 -0.29
CA ALA A 35 2.69 -1.52 -1.54
C ALA A 35 2.27 -0.06 -1.32
N TYR A 36 1.47 0.22 -0.29
CA TYR A 36 1.09 1.58 0.08
C TYR A 36 2.35 2.42 0.39
N THR A 37 3.22 1.94 1.27
CA THR A 37 4.45 2.65 1.66
C THR A 37 5.36 2.90 0.45
N ASN A 38 5.57 1.90 -0.40
CA ASN A 38 6.44 2.02 -1.57
C ASN A 38 5.87 3.02 -2.59
N ILE A 39 4.58 2.96 -2.90
CA ILE A 39 3.92 3.88 -3.84
C ILE A 39 3.88 5.31 -3.27
N MET A 40 3.60 5.48 -1.97
CA MET A 40 3.61 6.80 -1.34
C MET A 40 5.02 7.40 -1.30
N ALA A 41 6.06 6.59 -1.08
CA ALA A 41 7.45 7.06 -1.15
C ALA A 41 7.79 7.59 -2.55
N VAL A 42 7.39 6.84 -3.59
CA VAL A 42 7.56 7.25 -5.00
C VAL A 42 6.80 8.55 -5.26
N TRP A 43 5.53 8.64 -4.84
CA TRP A 43 4.71 9.83 -5.02
C TRP A 43 5.36 11.07 -4.38
N VAL A 44 5.87 10.97 -3.14
CA VAL A 44 6.54 12.09 -2.46
C VAL A 44 7.80 12.52 -3.22
N LEU A 45 8.61 11.58 -3.70
CA LEU A 45 9.82 11.90 -4.49
C LEU A 45 9.45 12.62 -5.80
N CYS A 46 8.41 12.16 -6.50
CA CYS A 46 7.91 12.84 -7.71
C CYS A 46 7.47 14.27 -7.40
N ARG A 47 6.66 14.47 -6.35
CA ARG A 47 6.19 15.80 -5.96
C ARG A 47 7.34 16.72 -5.56
N ALA A 48 8.36 16.21 -4.87
CA ALA A 48 9.54 16.99 -4.51
C ALA A 48 10.30 17.49 -5.75
N LEU A 49 10.50 16.61 -6.74
CA LEU A 49 11.14 16.97 -8.01
C LEU A 49 10.32 18.00 -8.79
N GLU A 50 9.01 17.80 -8.92
CA GLU A 50 8.10 18.72 -9.60
C GLU A 50 8.06 20.11 -8.95
N VAL A 51 8.04 20.16 -7.62
CA VAL A 51 8.09 21.44 -6.90
C VAL A 51 9.37 22.21 -7.27
N LEU A 52 10.52 21.53 -7.36
CA LEU A 52 11.77 22.18 -7.76
C LEU A 52 11.73 22.69 -9.22
N GLU A 53 11.06 21.96 -10.11
CA GLU A 53 10.88 22.36 -11.52
C GLU A 53 9.97 23.59 -11.67
N LEU A 54 8.93 23.70 -10.85
CA LEU A 54 7.99 24.82 -10.86
C LEU A 54 8.59 26.14 -10.32
N LEU A 55 9.66 26.05 -9.52
CA LEU A 55 10.34 27.24 -9.01
C LEU A 55 11.20 27.91 -10.08
N SER A 56 11.23 29.25 -10.04
CA SER A 56 12.22 30.01 -10.81
C SER A 56 13.64 29.58 -10.43
N GLU A 57 14.58 29.71 -11.36
CA GLU A 57 15.97 29.29 -11.16
C GLU A 57 16.58 29.85 -9.86
N VAL A 58 16.36 31.14 -9.58
CA VAL A 58 16.82 31.80 -8.35
C VAL A 58 16.22 31.15 -7.10
N ARG A 59 14.90 30.92 -7.07
CA ARG A 59 14.22 30.33 -5.90
C ARG A 59 14.61 28.88 -5.68
N ARG A 60 14.79 28.12 -6.76
CA ARG A 60 15.26 26.73 -6.72
C ARG A 60 16.67 26.65 -6.15
N ALA A 61 17.58 27.50 -6.61
CA ALA A 61 18.96 27.55 -6.10
C ALA A 61 19.02 27.94 -4.61
N GLU A 62 18.26 28.96 -4.20
CA GLU A 62 18.15 29.35 -2.79
C GLU A 62 17.61 28.21 -1.91
N LEU A 63 16.55 27.54 -2.34
CA LEU A 63 15.94 26.44 -1.59
C LEU A 63 16.87 25.22 -1.52
N ALA A 64 17.48 24.83 -2.64
CA ALA A 64 18.43 23.72 -2.69
C ALA A 64 19.63 23.99 -1.77
N ALA A 65 20.20 25.20 -1.80
CA ALA A 65 21.30 25.58 -0.90
C ALA A 65 20.88 25.56 0.58
N ARG A 66 19.67 26.07 0.90
CA ARG A 66 19.15 26.08 2.27
C ARG A 66 18.91 24.68 2.82
N LEU A 67 18.44 23.76 1.99
CA LEU A 67 18.15 22.37 2.38
C LEU A 67 19.37 21.44 2.22
N GLY A 68 20.46 21.91 1.60
CA GLY A 68 21.64 21.10 1.33
C GLY A 68 21.44 20.07 0.21
N LEU A 69 20.51 20.30 -0.71
CA LEU A 69 20.19 19.35 -1.78
C LEU A 69 21.28 19.37 -2.85
N SER A 70 21.85 18.19 -3.13
CA SER A 70 22.83 17.99 -4.19
C SER A 70 22.18 17.49 -5.48
N ALA A 71 22.83 17.73 -6.63
CA ALA A 71 22.37 17.18 -7.91
C ALA A 71 22.37 15.64 -7.91
N GLU A 72 23.32 15.01 -7.20
CA GLU A 72 23.42 13.56 -7.05
C GLU A 72 22.23 12.99 -6.26
N GLU A 73 21.81 13.69 -5.20
CA GLU A 73 20.63 13.32 -4.42
C GLU A 73 19.35 13.43 -5.25
N LEU A 74 19.17 14.52 -6.01
CA LEU A 74 18.02 14.68 -6.90
C LEU A 74 17.99 13.60 -8.00
N ALA A 75 19.14 13.28 -8.59
CA ALA A 75 19.26 12.19 -9.56
C ALA A 75 18.90 10.83 -8.94
N ARG A 76 19.31 10.61 -7.68
CA ARG A 76 18.95 9.40 -6.94
C ARG A 76 17.45 9.34 -6.62
N TRP A 77 16.81 10.45 -6.30
CA TRP A 77 15.36 10.50 -6.10
C TRP A 77 14.61 10.13 -7.38
N ASP A 78 15.04 10.65 -8.53
CA ASP A 78 14.47 10.28 -9.82
C ASP A 78 14.66 8.78 -10.10
N ASP A 79 15.85 8.22 -9.90
CA ASP A 79 16.12 6.79 -10.11
C ASP A 79 15.28 5.90 -9.17
N ILE A 80 15.19 6.25 -7.88
CA ILE A 80 14.34 5.53 -6.91
C ILE A 80 12.88 5.52 -7.36
N SER A 81 12.36 6.68 -7.78
CA SER A 81 10.96 6.82 -8.17
C SER A 81 10.59 6.03 -9.44
N ARG A 82 11.58 5.58 -10.22
CA ARG A 82 11.40 4.74 -11.42
C ARG A 82 11.61 3.26 -11.17
N LYS A 83 12.32 2.92 -10.09
CA LYS A 83 12.77 1.55 -9.81
C LYS A 83 12.33 1.04 -8.44
N MET A 84 11.38 1.69 -7.76
CA MET A 84 10.81 1.12 -6.54
C MET A 84 10.08 -0.19 -6.88
N PHE A 85 10.24 -1.21 -6.03
CA PHE A 85 9.53 -2.46 -6.16
C PHE A 85 8.10 -2.33 -5.65
N VAL A 86 7.13 -2.86 -6.39
CA VAL A 86 5.74 -3.01 -5.95
C VAL A 86 5.35 -4.48 -6.13
N PRO A 87 4.97 -5.21 -5.06
CA PRO A 87 4.59 -6.60 -5.19
C PRO A 87 3.20 -6.72 -5.83
N LEU A 88 3.09 -7.59 -6.82
CA LEU A 88 1.85 -7.94 -7.51
C LEU A 88 1.66 -9.46 -7.43
N HIS A 89 0.43 -9.92 -7.31
CA HIS A 89 0.06 -11.33 -7.40
C HIS A 89 -1.23 -11.51 -8.20
N ASP A 90 -1.50 -12.75 -8.59
CA ASP A 90 -2.58 -13.11 -9.51
C ASP A 90 -2.57 -12.20 -10.76
N GLU A 91 -3.70 -12.06 -11.43
CA GLU A 91 -3.83 -11.20 -12.61
C GLU A 91 -3.99 -9.71 -12.19
N GLY A 92 -2.93 -9.12 -11.65
CA GLY A 92 -2.84 -7.69 -11.39
C GLY A 92 -3.39 -7.22 -10.03
N ILE A 93 -3.51 -8.11 -9.04
CA ILE A 93 -3.77 -7.70 -7.67
C ILE A 93 -2.48 -7.14 -7.07
N ILE A 94 -2.56 -5.92 -6.53
CA ILE A 94 -1.48 -5.30 -5.77
C ILE A 94 -1.38 -6.06 -4.45
N SER A 95 -0.26 -6.73 -4.19
CA SER A 95 -0.03 -7.40 -2.91
C SER A 95 0.16 -6.36 -1.82
N GLN A 96 -0.50 -6.52 -0.67
CA GLN A 96 -0.38 -5.55 0.43
C GLN A 96 1.08 -5.38 0.88
N PHE A 97 1.83 -6.48 0.90
CA PHE A 97 3.28 -6.55 1.09
C PHE A 97 3.82 -7.79 0.39
N GLU A 98 5.14 -7.90 0.25
CA GLU A 98 5.77 -9.05 -0.39
C GLU A 98 5.50 -10.32 0.41
N GLY A 99 4.81 -11.31 -0.18
CA GLY A 99 4.44 -12.57 0.45
C GLY A 99 2.99 -12.64 0.97
N TYR A 100 2.22 -11.55 0.92
CA TYR A 100 0.83 -11.53 1.40
C TYR A 100 -0.06 -12.59 0.73
N GLU A 101 0.19 -12.88 -0.55
CA GLU A 101 -0.54 -13.86 -1.34
C GLU A 101 -0.42 -15.29 -0.79
N THR A 102 0.61 -15.57 0.01
CA THR A 102 0.86 -16.89 0.62
C THR A 102 0.17 -17.09 1.97
N LEU A 103 -0.41 -16.04 2.54
CA LEU A 103 -1.15 -16.11 3.81
C LEU A 103 -2.46 -16.91 3.64
N ARG A 104 -2.96 -17.46 4.75
CA ARG A 104 -4.18 -18.28 4.76
C ARG A 104 -5.42 -17.41 4.62
N GLU A 105 -6.49 -17.92 4.02
CA GLU A 105 -7.79 -17.25 4.10
C GLU A 105 -8.41 -17.47 5.49
N LEU A 106 -9.11 -16.45 6.00
CA LEU A 106 -9.89 -16.57 7.24
C LEU A 106 -11.29 -17.12 6.93
N ASP A 107 -11.83 -17.98 7.81
CA ASP A 107 -13.25 -18.35 7.78
C ASP A 107 -14.12 -17.18 8.27
N TRP A 108 -14.33 -16.19 7.42
CA TRP A 108 -15.07 -14.96 7.76
C TRP A 108 -16.49 -15.23 8.26
N GLU A 109 -17.20 -16.20 7.67
CA GLU A 109 -18.57 -16.54 8.06
C GLU A 109 -18.60 -17.26 9.41
N GLY A 110 -17.71 -18.21 9.63
CA GLY A 110 -17.57 -18.91 10.91
C GLY A 110 -17.24 -17.95 12.05
N TYR A 111 -16.27 -17.04 11.86
CA TYR A 111 -15.91 -16.05 12.88
C TYR A 111 -17.05 -15.06 13.15
N ARG A 112 -17.76 -14.58 12.12
CA ARG A 112 -18.93 -13.70 12.30
C ARG A 112 -20.05 -14.41 13.05
N THR A 113 -20.31 -15.68 12.77
CA THR A 113 -21.34 -16.47 13.45
C THR A 113 -20.99 -16.72 14.91
N ARG A 114 -19.72 -17.05 15.18
CA ARG A 114 -19.25 -17.41 16.52
C ARG A 114 -19.11 -16.21 17.46
N TYR A 115 -18.61 -15.09 16.95
CA TYR A 115 -18.24 -13.92 17.78
C TYR A 115 -19.16 -12.72 17.61
N GLY A 116 -19.92 -12.65 16.51
CA GLY A 116 -20.76 -11.50 16.17
C GLY A 116 -19.95 -10.27 15.73
N ASN A 117 -19.21 -9.66 16.66
CA ASN A 117 -18.31 -8.54 16.39
C ASN A 117 -16.87 -9.02 16.23
N ILE A 118 -16.34 -8.90 15.01
CA ILE A 118 -14.98 -9.30 14.65
C ILE A 118 -14.04 -8.10 14.40
N GLN A 119 -14.38 -6.91 14.88
CA GLN A 119 -13.52 -5.72 14.70
C GLN A 119 -12.14 -5.87 15.34
N ARG A 120 -12.05 -6.63 16.44
CA ARG A 120 -10.82 -6.94 17.17
C ARG A 120 -10.36 -8.38 16.92
N LEU A 121 -10.20 -8.75 15.64
CA LEU A 121 -9.69 -10.06 15.25
C LEU A 121 -8.31 -10.36 15.84
N ASP A 122 -7.50 -9.34 16.10
CA ASP A 122 -6.25 -9.44 16.86
C ASP A 122 -6.45 -10.14 18.21
N LEU A 123 -7.39 -9.65 19.02
CA LEU A 123 -7.65 -10.21 20.35
C LEU A 123 -8.35 -11.59 20.29
N ILE A 124 -9.19 -11.80 19.27
CA ILE A 124 -9.88 -13.07 19.09
C ILE A 124 -8.86 -14.17 18.75
N LEU A 125 -8.00 -13.91 17.76
CA LEU A 125 -6.98 -14.86 17.31
C LEU A 125 -5.93 -15.08 18.41
N GLU A 126 -5.50 -14.04 19.12
CA GLU A 126 -4.61 -14.17 20.27
C GLU A 126 -5.19 -15.10 21.34
N GLY A 127 -6.49 -14.96 21.66
CA GLY A 127 -7.20 -15.84 22.58
C GLY A 127 -7.30 -17.30 22.11
N GLU A 128 -7.13 -17.54 20.81
CA GLU A 128 -7.08 -18.87 20.19
C GLU A 128 -5.63 -19.39 20.03
N ASN A 129 -4.63 -18.68 20.56
CA ASN A 129 -3.19 -18.91 20.32
C ASN A 129 -2.82 -18.87 18.84
N ASP A 130 -3.43 -17.96 18.09
CA ASP A 130 -3.21 -17.68 16.68
C ASP A 130 -2.82 -16.20 16.49
N SER A 131 -2.51 -15.79 15.25
CA SER A 131 -2.05 -14.45 14.91
C SER A 131 -2.65 -13.99 13.58
N THR A 132 -2.96 -12.70 13.51
CA THR A 132 -3.39 -12.01 12.28
C THR A 132 -2.36 -12.11 11.16
N ASN A 133 -1.06 -12.20 11.49
CA ASN A 133 0.03 -12.35 10.52
C ASN A 133 -0.11 -13.61 9.67
N GLN A 134 -0.87 -14.62 10.11
CA GLN A 134 -1.06 -15.87 9.37
C GLN A 134 -2.14 -15.79 8.29
N TYR A 135 -2.90 -14.69 8.21
CA TYR A 135 -4.12 -14.61 7.42
C TYR A 135 -4.18 -13.39 6.49
N LYS A 136 -4.87 -13.58 5.36
CA LYS A 136 -5.33 -12.54 4.43
C LYS A 136 -6.55 -11.83 5.02
N LEU A 137 -6.29 -10.93 5.95
CA LEU A 137 -7.28 -10.06 6.57
C LEU A 137 -6.76 -8.63 6.64
N SER A 138 -7.56 -7.69 7.12
CA SER A 138 -7.10 -6.32 7.38
C SER A 138 -7.95 -5.63 8.45
N LYS A 139 -7.30 -4.82 9.29
CA LYS A 139 -7.94 -3.97 10.31
C LYS A 139 -8.55 -2.74 9.67
N GLN A 140 -7.79 -2.16 8.75
CA GLN A 140 -8.10 -0.92 8.05
C GLN A 140 -7.51 -0.92 6.64
N PRO A 141 -7.99 -0.04 5.74
CA PRO A 141 -7.50 0.08 4.38
C PRO A 141 -5.98 0.29 4.31
N ASP A 142 -5.32 -0.56 3.53
CA ASP A 142 -3.90 -0.44 3.15
C ASP A 142 -3.79 -0.20 1.64
N VAL A 143 -3.90 -1.24 0.82
CA VAL A 143 -3.98 -1.10 -0.65
C VAL A 143 -5.19 -0.24 -1.06
N LEU A 144 -6.31 -0.41 -0.36
CA LEU A 144 -7.52 0.40 -0.60
C LEU A 144 -7.30 1.91 -0.38
N MET A 145 -6.31 2.31 0.43
CA MET A 145 -5.97 3.73 0.59
C MET A 145 -5.42 4.33 -0.69
N LEU A 146 -4.74 3.55 -1.54
CA LEU A 146 -4.24 4.05 -2.82
C LEU A 146 -5.38 4.51 -3.72
N PHE A 147 -6.47 3.73 -3.80
CA PHE A 147 -7.65 4.09 -4.59
C PHE A 147 -8.47 5.22 -3.97
N TYR A 148 -8.35 5.43 -2.66
CA TYR A 148 -8.96 6.56 -1.97
C TYR A 148 -8.20 7.87 -2.22
N LEU A 149 -6.87 7.83 -2.17
CA LEU A 149 -6.01 9.01 -2.29
C LEU A 149 -5.80 9.46 -3.73
N PHE A 150 -5.79 8.54 -4.69
CA PHE A 150 -5.45 8.82 -6.08
C PHE A 150 -6.63 8.65 -7.03
N SER A 151 -6.66 9.48 -8.08
CA SER A 151 -7.47 9.16 -9.26
C SER A 151 -6.88 7.95 -9.99
N ALA A 152 -7.68 7.33 -10.86
CA ALA A 152 -7.20 6.26 -11.73
C ALA A 152 -6.00 6.75 -12.56
N ASP A 153 -6.11 7.92 -13.19
CA ASP A 153 -5.04 8.50 -14.01
C ASP A 153 -3.75 8.73 -13.21
N ALA A 154 -3.84 9.32 -12.02
CA ALA A 154 -2.66 9.56 -11.17
C ALA A 154 -1.99 8.26 -10.72
N LEU A 155 -2.78 7.21 -10.44
CA LEU A 155 -2.23 5.89 -10.13
C LEU A 155 -1.59 5.25 -11.36
N GLY A 156 -2.22 5.40 -12.54
CA GLY A 156 -1.64 4.97 -13.81
C GLY A 156 -0.29 5.62 -14.10
N GLU A 157 -0.17 6.94 -13.92
CA GLU A 157 1.10 7.67 -14.07
C GLU A 157 2.19 7.17 -13.11
N LEU A 158 1.83 6.85 -11.85
CA LEU A 158 2.78 6.29 -10.88
C LEU A 158 3.26 4.90 -11.30
N PHE A 159 2.36 4.02 -11.75
CA PHE A 159 2.73 2.69 -12.21
C PHE A 159 3.55 2.72 -13.50
N GLU A 160 3.18 3.58 -14.45
CA GLU A 160 3.96 3.81 -15.67
C GLU A 160 5.37 4.29 -15.33
N ARG A 161 5.49 5.28 -14.42
CA ARG A 161 6.79 5.77 -13.96
C ARG A 161 7.66 4.66 -13.36
N LEU A 162 7.05 3.73 -12.63
CA LEU A 162 7.71 2.58 -12.02
C LEU A 162 8.01 1.43 -12.99
N GLY A 163 7.59 1.56 -14.25
CA GLY A 163 7.75 0.54 -15.28
C GLY A 163 6.87 -0.69 -15.06
N TYR A 164 5.68 -0.52 -14.48
CA TYR A 164 4.68 -1.58 -14.34
C TYR A 164 3.50 -1.30 -15.28
N ALA A 165 2.97 -2.36 -15.90
CA ALA A 165 1.68 -2.26 -16.59
C ALA A 165 0.57 -2.04 -15.56
N PHE A 166 -0.38 -1.17 -15.88
CA PHE A 166 -1.52 -0.89 -15.02
C PHE A 166 -2.79 -0.80 -15.87
N GLU A 167 -3.54 -1.89 -15.88
CA GLU A 167 -4.83 -1.97 -16.54
C GLU A 167 -5.90 -1.44 -15.57
N TYR A 168 -6.66 -0.42 -15.98
CA TYR A 168 -7.66 0.22 -15.11
C TYR A 168 -8.75 -0.76 -14.63
N GLU A 169 -8.97 -1.83 -15.39
CA GLU A 169 -9.85 -2.96 -15.08
C GLU A 169 -9.40 -3.73 -13.83
N THR A 170 -8.15 -3.61 -13.42
CA THR A 170 -7.65 -4.19 -12.16
C THR A 170 -8.10 -3.40 -10.94
N ILE A 171 -8.51 -2.13 -11.07
CA ILE A 171 -8.94 -1.31 -9.93
C ILE A 171 -10.17 -1.93 -9.24
N PRO A 172 -11.29 -2.22 -9.92
CA PRO A 172 -12.44 -2.89 -9.28
C PRO A 172 -12.08 -4.26 -8.68
N ARG A 173 -11.16 -5.01 -9.32
CA ARG A 173 -10.71 -6.32 -8.82
C ARG A 173 -9.98 -6.19 -7.48
N ASN A 174 -9.04 -5.25 -7.39
CA ASN A 174 -8.33 -4.94 -6.15
C ASN A 174 -9.30 -4.47 -5.06
N ILE A 175 -10.25 -3.61 -5.41
CA ILE A 175 -11.26 -3.10 -4.46
C ILE A 175 -12.07 -4.26 -3.88
N ALA A 176 -12.63 -5.14 -4.72
CA ALA A 176 -13.39 -6.29 -4.28
C ALA A 176 -12.54 -7.24 -3.41
N TYR A 177 -11.32 -7.55 -3.86
CA TYR A 177 -10.40 -8.45 -3.17
C TYR A 177 -10.14 -8.03 -1.71
N TYR A 178 -9.84 -6.75 -1.47
CA TYR A 178 -9.55 -6.25 -0.13
C TYR A 178 -10.82 -5.90 0.67
N ALA A 179 -11.93 -5.53 0.01
CA ALA A 179 -13.20 -5.27 0.69
C ALA A 179 -13.73 -6.52 1.39
N ASP A 180 -13.60 -7.70 0.77
CA ASP A 180 -14.04 -8.98 1.33
C ASP A 180 -13.16 -9.46 2.49
N ARG A 181 -11.93 -8.93 2.58
CA ARG A 181 -10.91 -9.28 3.58
C ARG A 181 -10.74 -8.24 4.68
N SER A 182 -11.73 -7.36 4.89
CA SER A 182 -11.67 -6.33 5.92
C SER A 182 -12.57 -6.63 7.11
N SER A 183 -12.01 -6.54 8.32
CA SER A 183 -12.76 -6.64 9.57
C SER A 183 -13.54 -5.37 9.90
N LYS A 184 -13.26 -4.27 9.20
CA LYS A 184 -13.79 -2.92 9.48
C LYS A 184 -13.52 -2.49 10.93
N GLY A 185 -12.35 -2.83 11.43
CA GLY A 185 -11.93 -2.63 12.82
C GLY A 185 -11.63 -1.17 13.20
N SER A 186 -11.58 -0.26 12.24
CA SER A 186 -11.30 1.17 12.43
C SER A 186 -12.42 2.05 11.84
N THR A 187 -12.72 3.18 12.47
CA THR A 187 -13.69 4.16 11.93
C THR A 187 -13.23 4.74 10.58
N LEU A 188 -11.91 4.91 10.39
CA LEU A 188 -11.30 5.29 9.11
C LEU A 188 -11.63 4.27 8.01
N SER A 189 -11.70 2.98 8.36
CA SER A 189 -12.05 1.92 7.42
C SER A 189 -13.44 2.10 6.83
N GLN A 190 -14.40 2.58 7.61
CA GLN A 190 -15.78 2.73 7.13
C GLN A 190 -15.91 3.89 6.13
N ALA A 191 -15.26 5.01 6.41
CA ALA A 191 -15.29 6.18 5.53
C ALA A 191 -14.59 5.90 4.19
N VAL A 192 -13.40 5.30 4.25
CA VAL A 192 -12.62 4.97 3.06
C VAL A 192 -13.31 3.89 2.24
N LEU A 193 -13.72 2.78 2.86
CA LEU A 193 -14.39 1.69 2.14
C LEU A 193 -15.71 2.15 1.54
N GLY A 194 -16.50 2.95 2.27
CA GLY A 194 -17.75 3.52 1.76
C GLY A 194 -17.52 4.41 0.54
N TRP A 195 -16.51 5.28 0.57
CA TRP A 195 -16.16 6.15 -0.57
C TRP A 195 -15.65 5.34 -1.78
N VAL A 196 -14.75 4.39 -1.55
CA VAL A 196 -14.14 3.57 -2.61
C VAL A 196 -15.22 2.73 -3.30
N LEU A 197 -16.09 2.07 -2.53
CA LEU A 197 -17.18 1.28 -3.07
C LEU A 197 -18.19 2.13 -3.87
N ALA A 198 -18.59 3.29 -3.33
CA ALA A 198 -19.50 4.21 -4.02
C ALA A 198 -18.92 4.74 -5.34
N ARG A 199 -17.60 4.95 -5.40
CA ARG A 199 -16.91 5.40 -6.61
C ARG A 199 -16.74 4.28 -7.63
N SER A 200 -16.54 3.05 -7.18
CA SER A 200 -16.42 1.87 -8.06
C SER A 200 -17.77 1.39 -8.62
N ASP A 201 -18.88 1.66 -7.94
CA ASP A 201 -20.22 1.17 -8.29
C ASP A 201 -21.20 2.31 -8.58
N ARG A 202 -20.89 3.13 -9.61
CA ARG A 202 -21.72 4.26 -10.04
C ARG A 202 -23.16 3.88 -10.48
N GLN A 203 -23.49 2.61 -10.64
CA GLN A 203 -24.85 2.17 -10.99
C GLN A 203 -25.74 1.88 -9.76
N ARG A 204 -25.19 1.82 -8.55
CA ARG A 204 -25.94 1.60 -7.30
C ARG A 204 -25.93 2.79 -6.33
N ALA A 205 -25.28 3.90 -6.68
CA ALA A 205 -25.21 5.12 -5.89
C ALA A 205 -26.34 6.11 -6.23
#